data_AF-A0AA44WDS8-F1
#
_entry.id   AF-A0AA44WDS8-F1
#
_cell.length_a   1.000
_cell.length_b   1.000
_cell.length_c   1.000
_cell.angle_alpha   90.00
_cell.angle_beta   90.00
_cell.angle_gamma   90.00
#
_symmetry.space_group_name_H-M   'P 1'
#
loop_
_entity.id
_entity.type
_entity.pdbx_description
1 polymer ?
#
loop_
_entity_poly.entity_id
_entity_poly.type
_entity_poly.pdbx_seq_one_letter_code
_entity_poly.pdbx_strand_id
1 'polypeptide(L)'
;MAIIHDYIERVYPLCPVVHLPSFRRSLASNQDVRDTEQMLLLVALFTLTIGVLRSRIEDYRAMDPEAAARFPTRTSIITYASQMCLRVRPPDYWDEISHRKWAISYTLASASFEVGRMNQYRMFDSEAMQLARLLGFHLHATEYHGLNCIETQLRKKAFWLQFFSFAHSKVQPGRRRFHVTYLDNYVLRDVDFAALEPLDTPDENITENAVCPLAPDGTGPFTSVTAFIVNTRVFLEALRDSLFNAGCDCGYGRTNEEKLARLKALFQRYKYSLDALPSHMTQWGPSSIYDSGPSTPANSISRAQAETTRANIHITHLWLQSFVLDQTDGIVQAMDAAGGGDEAWAAHQLASSWAEREDICRQLLHVLHNVDGVHLEPNGNSLTYKIRGVATSLLNCPSLLGESVSQRAAGYVREFTKVLAFLDLSEVMNTDGVDTWIDKDRKLGDGRPSAAGADAASAASFSATSVP
;
A
#
# COMPACT_ATOMS: atom_id res chain seq x y z
N MET A 1 -20.27 6.60 14.85
CA MET A 1 -20.43 5.12 14.79
C MET A 1 -20.44 4.57 13.36
N ALA A 2 -21.22 5.13 12.41
CA ALA A 2 -21.25 4.65 11.02
C ALA A 2 -19.85 4.51 10.36
N ILE A 3 -18.99 5.53 10.50
CA ILE A 3 -17.63 5.50 9.95
C ILE A 3 -16.77 4.38 10.56
N ILE A 4 -16.96 4.06 11.84
CA ILE A 4 -16.22 2.95 12.49
C ILE A 4 -16.75 1.59 12.04
N HIS A 5 -18.04 1.49 11.73
CA HIS A 5 -18.58 0.30 11.09
C HIS A 5 -17.93 0.09 9.71
N ASP A 6 -17.85 1.15 8.90
CA ASP A 6 -17.23 1.10 7.58
C ASP A 6 -15.71 0.81 7.68
N TYR A 7 -15.02 1.28 8.72
CA TYR A 7 -13.65 0.85 9.03
C TYR A 7 -13.56 -0.67 9.18
N ILE A 8 -14.38 -1.25 10.06
CA ILE A 8 -14.34 -2.70 10.37
C ILE A 8 -14.72 -3.53 9.13
N GLU A 9 -15.72 -3.10 8.38
CA GLU A 9 -16.21 -3.84 7.21
C GLU A 9 -15.24 -3.76 6.03
N ARG A 10 -14.69 -2.58 5.73
CA ARG A 10 -14.04 -2.31 4.44
C ARG A 10 -12.54 -2.04 4.53
N VAL A 11 -12.08 -1.38 5.59
CA VAL A 11 -10.68 -0.90 5.70
C VAL A 11 -9.81 -1.82 6.55
N TYR A 12 -10.36 -2.37 7.64
CA TYR A 12 -9.68 -3.28 8.56
C TYR A 12 -8.98 -4.47 7.87
N PRO A 13 -9.55 -5.12 6.84
CA PRO A 13 -8.88 -6.25 6.18
C PRO A 13 -7.53 -5.90 5.55
N LEU A 14 -7.34 -4.64 5.16
CA LEU A 14 -6.11 -4.13 4.57
C LEU A 14 -5.23 -3.41 5.61
N CYS A 15 -5.83 -2.88 6.68
CA CYS A 15 -5.15 -2.11 7.72
C CYS A 15 -5.59 -2.53 9.14
N PRO A 16 -5.24 -3.77 9.57
CA PRO A 16 -5.66 -4.31 10.87
C PRO A 16 -4.75 -3.81 12.00
N VAL A 17 -4.89 -2.52 12.36
CA VAL A 17 -4.08 -1.85 13.41
C VAL A 17 -4.65 -2.00 14.82
N VAL A 18 -5.75 -2.74 15.00
CA VAL A 18 -6.39 -2.97 16.29
C VAL A 18 -6.77 -4.43 16.46
N HIS A 19 -6.89 -4.86 17.72
CA HIS A 19 -7.51 -6.13 18.05
C HIS A 19 -9.02 -5.93 18.19
N LEU A 20 -9.82 -6.49 17.27
CA LEU A 20 -11.25 -6.17 17.16
C LEU A 20 -12.05 -6.39 18.46
N PRO A 21 -11.91 -7.52 19.19
CA PRO A 21 -12.61 -7.73 20.45
C PRO A 21 -12.27 -6.68 21.51
N SER A 22 -10.98 -6.36 21.68
CA SER A 22 -10.55 -5.37 22.67
C SER A 22 -10.98 -3.96 22.29
N PHE A 23 -10.91 -3.61 21.00
CA PHE A 23 -11.37 -2.32 20.49
C PHE A 23 -12.88 -2.14 20.66
N ARG A 24 -13.69 -3.14 20.30
CA ARG A 24 -15.15 -3.12 20.51
C ARG A 24 -15.51 -2.98 21.99
N ARG A 25 -14.79 -3.66 22.88
CA ARG A 25 -14.99 -3.53 24.34
C ARG A 25 -14.70 -2.11 24.81
N SER A 26 -13.60 -1.53 24.35
CA SER A 26 -13.18 -0.16 24.68
C SER A 26 -14.24 0.89 24.25
N LEU A 27 -14.78 0.73 23.04
CA LEU A 27 -15.90 1.53 22.54
C LEU A 27 -17.16 1.37 23.37
N ALA A 28 -17.53 0.13 23.73
CA ALA A 28 -18.72 -0.12 24.54
C ALA A 28 -18.62 0.47 25.95
N SER A 29 -17.40 0.57 26.50
CA SER A 29 -17.13 1.20 27.79
C SER A 29 -16.93 2.72 27.73
N ASN A 30 -17.02 3.35 26.56
CA ASN A 30 -16.70 4.78 26.35
C ASN A 30 -15.33 5.18 26.92
N GLN A 31 -14.33 4.32 26.73
CA GLN A 31 -12.99 4.54 27.29
C GLN A 31 -12.32 5.79 26.70
N ASP A 32 -12.68 6.17 25.48
CA ASP A 32 -12.25 7.39 24.79
C ASP A 32 -12.58 8.69 25.57
N VAL A 33 -13.58 8.68 26.47
CA VAL A 33 -13.90 9.84 27.31
C VAL A 33 -12.87 10.07 28.42
N ARG A 34 -12.12 9.02 28.80
CA ARG A 34 -11.20 9.03 29.95
C ARG A 34 -9.75 8.80 29.57
N ASP A 35 -9.50 8.11 28.46
CA ASP A 35 -8.17 7.81 27.93
C ASP A 35 -7.93 8.61 26.64
N THR A 36 -7.07 9.63 26.75
CA THR A 36 -6.71 10.50 25.63
C THR A 36 -6.15 9.70 24.45
N GLU A 37 -5.33 8.67 24.68
CA GLU A 37 -4.78 7.89 23.57
C GLU A 37 -5.86 7.08 22.87
N GLN A 38 -6.83 6.54 23.61
CA GLN A 38 -7.97 5.84 23.03
C GLN A 38 -8.84 6.76 22.17
N MET A 39 -9.06 8.01 22.63
CA MET A 39 -9.72 9.05 21.83
C MET A 39 -8.94 9.35 20.55
N LEU A 40 -7.61 9.53 20.66
CA LEU A 40 -6.75 9.80 19.51
C LEU A 40 -6.77 8.65 18.49
N LEU A 41 -6.77 7.39 18.95
CA LEU A 41 -6.92 6.21 18.09
C LEU A 41 -8.25 6.24 17.34
N LEU A 42 -9.36 6.54 18.03
CA LEU A 42 -10.68 6.61 17.41
C LEU A 42 -10.73 7.67 16.30
N VAL A 43 -10.17 8.84 16.57
CA VAL A 43 -10.07 9.94 15.59
C VAL A 43 -9.18 9.54 14.42
N ALA A 44 -8.06 8.86 14.67
CA ALA A 44 -7.15 8.44 13.61
C ALA A 44 -7.78 7.37 12.69
N LEU A 45 -8.52 6.40 13.24
CA LEU A 45 -9.31 5.43 12.46
C LEU A 45 -10.43 6.08 11.65
N PHE A 46 -11.11 7.05 12.23
CA PHE A 46 -12.09 7.89 11.52
C PHE A 46 -11.44 8.61 10.34
N THR A 47 -10.28 9.22 10.58
CA THR A 47 -9.52 9.99 9.59
C THR A 47 -9.08 9.11 8.42
N LEU A 48 -8.55 7.91 8.72
CA LEU A 48 -8.19 6.91 7.72
C LEU A 48 -9.38 6.48 6.88
N THR A 49 -10.50 6.16 7.53
CA THR A 49 -11.69 5.64 6.84
C THR A 49 -12.27 6.68 5.88
N ILE A 50 -12.34 7.93 6.32
CA ILE A 50 -12.75 9.04 5.45
C ILE A 50 -11.77 9.21 4.29
N GLY A 51 -10.47 9.11 4.53
CA GLY A 51 -9.44 9.19 3.49
C GLY A 51 -9.61 8.13 2.40
N VAL A 52 -9.82 6.88 2.81
CA VAL A 52 -9.89 5.72 1.92
C VAL A 52 -11.24 5.61 1.19
N LEU A 53 -12.37 5.76 1.90
CA LEU A 53 -13.72 5.55 1.36
C LEU A 53 -14.29 6.85 0.79
N ARG A 54 -13.89 7.18 -0.43
CA ARG A 54 -14.20 8.45 -1.12
C ARG A 54 -15.68 8.55 -1.49
N SER A 55 -16.27 7.45 -1.92
CA SER A 55 -17.68 7.33 -2.31
C SER A 55 -18.65 7.62 -1.16
N ARG A 56 -18.21 7.38 0.08
CA ARG A 56 -19.02 7.51 1.30
C ARG A 56 -19.05 8.92 1.88
N ILE A 57 -18.28 9.85 1.32
CA ILE A 57 -18.17 11.21 1.88
C ILE A 57 -19.52 11.92 1.95
N GLU A 58 -20.34 11.80 0.89
CA GLU A 58 -21.66 12.43 0.86
C GLU A 58 -22.63 11.78 1.85
N ASP A 59 -22.54 10.46 2.05
CA ASP A 59 -23.31 9.76 3.07
C ASP A 59 -22.97 10.27 4.47
N TYR A 60 -21.67 10.44 4.77
CA TYR A 60 -21.24 10.97 6.06
C TYR A 60 -21.67 12.43 6.27
N ARG A 61 -21.64 13.25 5.22
CA ARG A 61 -22.08 14.65 5.25
C ARG A 61 -23.58 14.77 5.47
N ALA A 62 -24.37 13.86 4.89
CA ALA A 62 -25.82 13.82 5.09
C ALA A 62 -26.21 13.48 6.53
N MET A 63 -25.37 12.73 7.26
CA MET A 63 -25.62 12.38 8.67
C MET A 63 -25.39 13.55 9.63
N ASP A 64 -24.52 14.51 9.29
CA ASP A 64 -24.22 15.69 10.09
C ASP A 64 -24.05 16.96 9.21
N PRO A 65 -25.15 17.67 8.92
CA PRO A 65 -25.13 18.85 8.06
C PRO A 65 -24.29 20.01 8.62
N GLU A 66 -24.16 20.13 9.94
CA GLU A 66 -23.36 21.18 10.58
C GLU A 66 -21.86 20.91 10.36
N ALA A 67 -21.42 19.69 10.61
CA ALA A 67 -20.06 19.26 10.30
C ALA A 67 -19.76 19.38 8.80
N ALA A 68 -20.72 19.03 7.93
CA ALA A 68 -20.59 19.15 6.48
C ALA A 68 -20.43 20.60 6.00
N ALA A 69 -21.07 21.56 6.69
CA ALA A 69 -20.90 22.99 6.41
C ALA A 69 -19.51 23.51 6.86
N ARG A 70 -19.01 23.00 7.99
CA ARG A 70 -17.69 23.36 8.52
C ARG A 70 -16.53 22.78 7.73
N PHE A 71 -16.70 21.57 7.21
CA PHE A 71 -15.66 20.81 6.51
C PHE A 71 -16.14 20.43 5.10
N PRO A 72 -16.01 21.34 4.12
CA PRO A 72 -16.58 21.15 2.79
C PRO A 72 -15.87 20.07 1.96
N THR A 73 -14.62 19.72 2.30
CA THR A 73 -13.81 18.76 1.55
C THR A 73 -13.24 17.66 2.44
N ARG A 74 -12.99 16.47 1.89
CA ARG A 74 -12.32 15.36 2.59
C ARG A 74 -10.97 15.80 3.15
N THR A 75 -10.22 16.56 2.37
CA THR A 75 -8.93 17.14 2.76
C THR A 75 -9.06 18.05 3.98
N SER A 76 -10.15 18.84 4.09
CA SER A 76 -10.39 19.73 5.24
C SER A 76 -10.67 18.94 6.51
N ILE A 77 -11.46 17.85 6.43
CA ILE A 77 -11.76 16.96 7.55
C ILE A 77 -10.47 16.32 8.06
N ILE A 78 -9.69 15.72 7.15
CA ILE A 78 -8.45 15.02 7.52
C ILE A 78 -7.43 15.98 8.11
N THR A 79 -7.27 17.16 7.52
CA THR A 79 -6.33 18.17 8.04
C THR A 79 -6.72 18.60 9.46
N TYR A 80 -8.01 18.85 9.71
CA TYR A 80 -8.48 19.25 11.03
C TYR A 80 -8.30 18.14 12.06
N ALA A 81 -8.69 16.90 11.72
CA ALA A 81 -8.56 15.76 12.61
C ALA A 81 -7.08 15.47 12.97
N SER A 82 -6.18 15.50 11.98
CA SER A 82 -4.74 15.35 12.20
C SER A 82 -4.17 16.46 13.10
N GLN A 83 -4.57 17.72 12.89
CA GLN A 83 -4.15 18.84 13.74
C GLN A 83 -4.73 18.76 15.15
N MET A 84 -5.96 18.27 15.30
CA MET A 84 -6.54 18.02 16.62
C MET A 84 -5.75 16.94 17.34
N CYS A 85 -5.41 15.84 16.67
CA CYS A 85 -4.59 14.79 17.26
C CYS A 85 -3.25 15.34 17.76
N LEU A 86 -2.59 16.20 16.99
CA LEU A 86 -1.34 16.85 17.42
C LEU A 86 -1.52 17.77 18.63
N ARG A 87 -2.60 18.57 18.67
CA ARG A 87 -2.84 19.56 19.74
C ARG A 87 -3.20 18.93 21.08
N VAL A 88 -3.83 17.75 21.07
CA VAL A 88 -4.32 17.09 22.28
C VAL A 88 -3.25 16.16 22.90
N ARG A 89 -2.13 15.92 22.21
CA ARG A 89 -1.00 15.18 22.78
C ARG A 89 -0.48 15.88 24.05
N PRO A 90 -0.30 15.16 25.16
CA PRO A 90 0.28 15.73 26.36
C PRO A 90 1.78 16.04 26.15
N PRO A 91 2.40 16.88 27.00
CA PRO A 91 3.82 17.26 26.85
C PRO A 91 4.81 16.07 26.90
N ASP A 92 4.45 15.04 27.66
CA ASP A 92 5.18 13.78 27.87
C ASP A 92 4.78 12.67 26.88
N TYR A 93 4.07 13.02 25.79
CA TYR A 93 3.53 12.04 24.84
C TYR A 93 4.58 11.07 24.29
N TRP A 94 5.84 11.48 24.14
CA TRP A 94 6.91 10.64 23.61
C TRP A 94 7.73 9.90 24.69
N ASP A 95 7.50 10.20 25.97
CA ASP A 95 8.24 9.57 27.07
C ASP A 95 7.76 8.12 27.29
N GLU A 96 6.49 7.86 26.99
CA GLU A 96 5.91 6.51 26.95
C GLU A 96 5.66 6.06 25.50
N ILE A 97 6.11 4.86 25.14
CA ILE A 97 5.85 4.30 23.81
C ILE A 97 4.82 3.17 23.89
N SER A 98 3.92 3.10 22.90
CA SER A 98 2.91 2.05 22.84
C SER A 98 2.55 1.69 21.39
N HIS A 99 2.08 0.46 21.17
CA HIS A 99 1.53 0.06 19.87
C HIS A 99 0.39 0.99 19.43
N ARG A 100 -0.40 1.50 20.39
CA ARG A 100 -1.49 2.45 20.10
C ARG A 100 -0.97 3.76 19.52
N LYS A 101 0.11 4.33 20.07
CA LYS A 101 0.77 5.53 19.51
C LYS A 101 1.27 5.26 18.08
N TRP A 102 1.83 4.09 17.83
CA TRP A 102 2.20 3.67 16.49
C TRP A 102 0.98 3.62 15.55
N ALA A 103 -0.11 2.98 15.98
CA ALA A 103 -1.34 2.87 15.18
C ALA A 103 -1.93 4.25 14.85
N ILE A 104 -1.92 5.19 15.81
CA ILE A 104 -2.34 6.58 15.58
C ILE A 104 -1.47 7.22 14.48
N SER A 105 -0.14 7.22 14.62
CA SER A 105 0.74 7.85 13.64
C SER A 105 0.65 7.18 12.26
N TYR A 106 0.59 5.85 12.19
CA TYR A 106 0.48 5.09 10.94
C TYR A 106 -0.83 5.38 10.19
N THR A 107 -1.96 5.44 10.92
CA THR A 107 -3.28 5.71 10.31
C THR A 107 -3.42 7.17 9.87
N LEU A 108 -2.87 8.13 10.63
CA LEU A 108 -2.80 9.54 10.20
C LEU A 108 -1.91 9.71 8.96
N ALA A 109 -0.76 9.02 8.91
CA ALA A 109 0.09 9.00 7.73
C ALA A 109 -0.68 8.50 6.51
N SER A 110 -1.30 7.33 6.65
CA SER A 110 -2.10 6.70 5.59
C SER A 110 -3.24 7.60 5.12
N ALA A 111 -3.94 8.28 6.03
CA ALA A 111 -4.99 9.22 5.66
C ALA A 111 -4.46 10.45 4.89
N SER A 112 -3.35 11.04 5.34
CA SER A 112 -2.68 12.14 4.62
C SER A 112 -2.23 11.72 3.22
N PHE A 113 -1.80 10.46 3.06
CA PHE A 113 -1.45 9.89 1.77
C PHE A 113 -2.66 9.76 0.83
N GLU A 114 -3.84 9.39 1.35
CA GLU A 114 -5.08 9.28 0.55
C GLU A 114 -5.58 10.62 -0.03
N VAL A 115 -5.23 11.75 0.60
CA VAL A 115 -5.53 13.11 0.09
C VAL A 115 -4.33 13.82 -0.54
N GLY A 116 -3.22 13.10 -0.79
CA GLY A 116 -2.05 13.67 -1.47
C GLY A 116 -1.27 14.71 -0.65
N ARG A 117 -1.47 14.78 0.68
CA ARG A 117 -0.73 15.67 1.59
C ARG A 117 0.62 15.06 1.95
N MET A 118 1.51 14.97 0.97
CA MET A 118 2.78 14.23 1.09
C MET A 118 3.70 14.72 2.22
N ASN A 119 3.72 16.02 2.51
CA ASN A 119 4.54 16.53 3.62
C ASN A 119 4.02 16.05 4.99
N GLN A 120 2.70 16.01 5.19
CA GLN A 120 2.12 15.45 6.43
C GLN A 120 2.35 13.95 6.51
N TYR A 121 2.10 13.24 5.40
CA TYR A 121 2.38 11.80 5.29
C TYR A 121 3.81 11.48 5.74
N ARG A 122 4.82 12.17 5.20
CA ARG A 122 6.23 11.93 5.54
C ARG A 122 6.53 12.13 7.04
N MET A 123 5.93 13.15 7.66
CA MET A 123 6.16 13.41 9.10
C MET A 123 5.51 12.33 9.96
N PHE A 124 4.26 11.97 9.69
CA PHE A 124 3.57 10.93 10.44
C PHE A 124 4.15 9.53 10.19
N ASP A 125 4.55 9.21 8.96
CA ASP A 125 5.19 7.93 8.63
C ASP A 125 6.57 7.83 9.30
N SER A 126 7.33 8.93 9.36
CA SER A 126 8.59 8.96 10.12
C SER A 126 8.37 8.73 11.62
N GLU A 127 7.32 9.31 12.20
CA GLU A 127 6.96 9.06 13.60
C GLU A 127 6.55 7.59 13.83
N ALA A 128 5.69 7.04 12.95
CA ALA A 128 5.29 5.64 13.00
C ALA A 128 6.51 4.71 12.89
N MET A 129 7.41 4.95 11.94
CA MET A 129 8.64 4.19 11.80
C MET A 129 9.52 4.24 13.04
N GLN A 130 9.66 5.41 13.67
CA GLN A 130 10.46 5.56 14.88
C GLN A 130 9.84 4.76 16.04
N LEU A 131 8.53 4.83 16.22
CA LEU A 131 7.81 4.03 17.23
C LEU A 131 7.95 2.53 16.95
N ALA A 132 7.81 2.10 15.69
CA ALA A 132 7.97 0.71 15.29
C ALA A 132 9.38 0.16 15.59
N ARG A 133 10.42 1.01 15.50
CA ARG A 133 11.79 0.66 15.89
C ARG A 133 11.95 0.56 17.40
N LEU A 134 11.46 1.55 18.14
CA LEU A 134 11.56 1.58 19.60
C LEU A 134 10.78 0.43 20.26
N LEU A 135 9.66 0.02 19.68
CA LEU A 135 8.88 -1.13 20.12
C LEU A 135 9.42 -2.47 19.60
N GLY A 136 10.52 -2.45 18.83
CA GLY A 136 11.20 -3.65 18.37
C GLY A 136 10.39 -4.50 17.39
N PHE A 137 9.53 -3.92 16.55
CA PHE A 137 8.65 -4.70 15.65
C PHE A 137 9.41 -5.61 14.66
N HIS A 138 10.66 -5.27 14.37
CA HIS A 138 11.54 -5.98 13.46
C HIS A 138 12.43 -7.02 14.16
N LEU A 139 12.39 -7.07 15.49
CA LEU A 139 13.23 -7.95 16.30
C LEU A 139 12.64 -9.37 16.32
N HIS A 140 13.49 -10.35 16.65
CA HIS A 140 13.06 -11.74 16.74
C HIS A 140 11.92 -11.93 17.76
N ALA A 141 11.03 -12.88 17.52
CA ALA A 141 9.91 -13.19 18.41
C ALA A 141 10.34 -13.55 19.85
N THR A 142 11.59 -14.00 20.05
CA THR A 142 12.17 -14.23 21.38
C THR A 142 12.31 -12.95 22.21
N GLU A 143 12.44 -11.79 21.56
CA GLU A 143 12.47 -10.48 22.22
C GLU A 143 11.08 -9.99 22.64
N TYR A 144 10.02 -10.67 22.22
CA TYR A 144 8.65 -10.42 22.68
C TYR A 144 8.34 -11.11 24.03
N HIS A 145 9.36 -11.62 24.71
CA HIS A 145 9.22 -12.18 26.05
C HIS A 145 8.58 -11.16 27.01
N GLY A 146 7.48 -11.55 27.65
CA GLY A 146 6.73 -10.70 28.58
C GLY A 146 5.59 -9.89 27.94
N LEU A 147 5.44 -9.91 26.62
CA LEU A 147 4.24 -9.37 25.96
C LEU A 147 3.07 -10.36 26.06
N ASN A 148 1.86 -9.82 26.18
CA ASN A 148 0.64 -10.63 26.10
C ASN A 148 0.39 -11.09 24.65
N CYS A 149 -0.49 -12.08 24.45
CA CYS A 149 -0.69 -12.66 23.12
C CYS A 149 -1.28 -11.66 22.11
N ILE A 150 -2.16 -10.76 22.56
CA ILE A 150 -2.75 -9.72 21.72
C ILE A 150 -1.67 -8.76 21.20
N GLU A 151 -0.87 -8.20 22.11
CA GLU A 151 0.22 -7.27 21.79
C GLU A 151 1.23 -7.94 20.85
N THR A 152 1.58 -9.20 21.10
CA THR A 152 2.47 -9.96 20.21
C THR A 152 1.93 -10.01 18.77
N GLN A 153 0.65 -10.35 18.58
CA GLN A 153 0.07 -10.40 17.24
C GLN A 153 -0.09 -9.02 16.62
N LEU A 154 -0.40 -7.99 17.40
CA LEU A 154 -0.46 -6.61 16.94
C LEU A 154 0.89 -6.12 16.43
N ARG A 155 2.00 -6.36 17.16
CA ARG A 155 3.35 -5.99 16.70
C ARG A 155 3.75 -6.72 15.41
N LYS A 156 3.38 -8.00 15.26
CA LYS A 156 3.59 -8.74 14.02
C LYS A 156 2.82 -8.13 12.84
N LYS A 157 1.53 -7.83 13.01
CA LYS A 157 0.73 -7.15 11.98
C LYS A 157 1.31 -5.77 11.66
N ALA A 158 1.73 -5.02 12.68
CA ALA A 158 2.32 -3.70 12.54
C ALA A 158 3.65 -3.69 11.79
N PHE A 159 4.52 -4.67 12.05
CA PHE A 159 5.74 -4.89 11.28
C PHE A 159 5.43 -5.00 9.78
N TRP A 160 4.46 -5.85 9.42
CA TRP A 160 4.11 -6.07 8.02
C TRP A 160 3.44 -4.87 7.36
N LEU A 161 2.62 -4.12 8.09
CA LEU A 161 2.08 -2.84 7.61
C LEU A 161 3.20 -1.83 7.32
N GLN A 162 4.18 -1.71 8.22
CA GLN A 162 5.35 -0.85 7.99
C GLN A 162 6.24 -1.37 6.85
N PHE A 163 6.36 -2.70 6.72
CA PHE A 163 7.07 -3.35 5.62
C PHE A 163 6.38 -3.07 4.28
N PHE A 164 5.05 -3.03 4.21
CA PHE A 164 4.34 -2.64 2.99
C PHE A 164 4.67 -1.20 2.59
N SER A 165 4.66 -0.24 3.52
CA SER A 165 5.09 1.14 3.22
C SER A 165 6.53 1.19 2.70
N PHE A 166 7.43 0.43 3.31
CA PHE A 166 8.82 0.28 2.88
C PHE A 166 8.95 -0.38 1.49
N ALA A 167 8.19 -1.44 1.22
CA ALA A 167 8.14 -2.12 -0.07
C ALA A 167 7.70 -1.17 -1.19
N HIS A 168 6.64 -0.38 -0.96
CA HIS A 168 6.19 0.61 -1.93
C HIS A 168 7.26 1.69 -2.19
N SER A 169 8.01 2.14 -1.18
CA SER A 169 9.09 3.11 -1.38
C SER A 169 10.28 2.53 -2.17
N LYS A 170 10.49 1.21 -2.10
CA LYS A 170 11.46 0.51 -2.96
C LYS A 170 10.96 0.40 -4.40
N VAL A 171 9.71 0.03 -4.64
CA VAL A 171 9.22 -0.19 -6.01
C VAL A 171 8.90 1.11 -6.75
N GLN A 172 8.45 2.16 -6.05
CA GLN A 172 8.01 3.41 -6.69
C GLN A 172 9.17 4.41 -6.88
N PRO A 173 9.52 4.82 -8.12
CA PRO A 173 10.69 5.66 -8.41
C PRO A 173 10.71 7.03 -7.72
N GLY A 174 9.55 7.61 -7.39
CA GLY A 174 9.42 8.95 -6.80
C GLY A 174 9.56 9.02 -5.27
N ARG A 175 9.41 7.90 -4.55
CA ARG A 175 9.37 7.91 -3.07
C ARG A 175 10.74 7.90 -2.40
N ARG A 176 11.82 7.56 -3.12
CA ARG A 176 13.13 7.33 -2.50
C ARG A 176 13.89 8.59 -2.08
N ARG A 177 13.59 9.75 -2.69
CA ARG A 177 14.48 10.92 -2.62
C ARG A 177 14.53 11.59 -1.24
N PHE A 178 13.48 11.45 -0.42
CA PHE A 178 13.36 12.14 0.88
C PHE A 178 12.72 11.29 1.98
N HIS A 179 12.68 9.96 1.81
CA HIS A 179 12.05 9.07 2.79
C HIS A 179 13.09 8.47 3.71
N VAL A 180 12.90 8.63 5.02
CA VAL A 180 13.62 7.80 5.99
C VAL A 180 13.19 6.36 5.72
N THR A 181 14.13 5.42 5.67
CA THR A 181 13.80 4.02 5.38
C THR A 181 13.55 3.29 6.70
N TYR A 182 12.48 2.50 6.81
CA TYR A 182 12.17 1.73 8.03
C TYR A 182 13.22 0.65 8.32
N LEU A 183 13.56 -0.13 7.31
CA LEU A 183 14.59 -1.16 7.37
C LEU A 183 15.75 -0.74 6.46
N ASP A 184 16.96 -0.68 7.02
CA ASP A 184 18.17 -0.58 6.21
C ASP A 184 18.71 -1.98 5.88
N ASN A 185 19.74 -2.05 5.04
CA ASN A 185 20.30 -3.33 4.59
C ASN A 185 20.99 -4.11 5.71
N TYR A 186 21.35 -3.47 6.83
CA TYR A 186 21.94 -4.15 7.98
C TYR A 186 20.83 -4.81 8.80
N VAL A 187 19.81 -4.03 9.19
CA VAL A 187 18.65 -4.52 9.93
C VAL A 187 17.96 -5.66 9.17
N LEU A 188 17.81 -5.55 7.85
CA LEU A 188 17.19 -6.60 7.01
C LEU A 188 17.87 -7.97 7.12
N ARG A 189 19.16 -8.05 7.47
CA ARG A 189 19.88 -9.32 7.59
C ARG A 189 19.53 -10.07 8.87
N ASP A 190 19.15 -9.33 9.92
CA ASP A 190 18.85 -9.87 11.24
C ASP A 190 17.34 -10.10 11.44
N VAL A 191 16.50 -9.70 10.46
CA VAL A 191 15.06 -9.88 10.51
C VAL A 191 14.68 -11.33 10.16
N ASP A 192 14.05 -12.01 11.11
CA ASP A 192 13.38 -13.29 10.86
C ASP A 192 11.93 -13.09 10.46
N PHE A 193 11.73 -13.00 9.14
CA PHE A 193 10.41 -12.84 8.53
C PHE A 193 9.44 -13.98 8.88
N ALA A 194 9.94 -15.20 9.07
CA ALA A 194 9.09 -16.34 9.40
C ALA A 194 8.57 -16.22 10.84
N ALA A 195 9.42 -15.83 11.79
CA ALA A 195 9.00 -15.57 13.16
C ALA A 195 8.03 -14.38 13.28
N LEU A 196 8.15 -13.38 12.40
CA LEU A 196 7.28 -12.21 12.35
C LEU A 196 5.96 -12.43 11.59
N GLU A 197 5.75 -13.58 10.95
CA GLU A 197 4.45 -13.91 10.36
C GLU A 197 3.36 -13.96 11.46
N PRO A 198 2.25 -13.22 11.31
CA PRO A 198 1.12 -13.30 12.24
C PRO A 198 0.55 -14.72 12.28
N LEU A 199 -0.05 -15.09 13.41
CA LEU A 199 -0.79 -16.34 13.48
C LEU A 199 -2.03 -16.25 12.59
N ASP A 200 -2.26 -17.29 11.80
CA ASP A 200 -3.47 -17.44 11.00
C ASP A 200 -4.64 -17.85 11.92
N THR A 201 -5.11 -16.89 12.71
CA THR A 201 -6.15 -17.08 13.71
C THR A 201 -6.96 -15.79 13.81
N PRO A 202 -8.31 -15.86 13.77
CA PRO A 202 -9.16 -14.70 13.95
C PRO A 202 -8.90 -14.00 15.29
N ASP A 203 -9.07 -12.68 15.33
CA ASP A 203 -8.91 -11.89 16.54
C ASP A 203 -9.81 -12.40 17.68
N GLU A 204 -11.04 -12.87 17.38
CA GLU A 204 -11.97 -13.45 18.36
C GLU A 204 -11.38 -14.60 19.17
N ASN A 205 -10.38 -15.30 18.63
CA ASN A 205 -9.72 -16.44 19.25
C ASN A 205 -8.41 -16.08 19.98
N ILE A 206 -8.06 -14.80 20.03
CA ILE A 206 -6.85 -14.30 20.69
C ILE A 206 -7.26 -13.54 21.95
N THR A 207 -6.85 -14.04 23.10
CA THR A 207 -7.02 -13.38 24.40
C THR A 207 -5.68 -12.85 24.88
N GLU A 208 -5.64 -12.07 25.96
CA GLU A 208 -4.37 -11.59 26.52
C GLU A 208 -3.45 -12.75 26.95
N ASN A 209 -4.04 -13.84 27.44
CA ASN A 209 -3.29 -14.92 28.08
C ASN A 209 -3.16 -16.19 27.22
N ALA A 210 -3.97 -16.32 26.17
CA ALA A 210 -4.01 -17.54 25.37
C ALA A 210 -4.46 -17.27 23.93
N VAL A 211 -3.97 -18.09 23.01
CA VAL A 211 -4.44 -18.19 21.63
C VAL A 211 -5.14 -19.53 21.46
N CYS A 212 -6.38 -19.49 20.95
CA CYS A 212 -7.13 -20.69 20.58
C CYS A 212 -6.94 -20.94 19.07
N PRO A 213 -6.01 -21.82 18.66
CA PRO A 213 -5.72 -22.03 17.25
C PRO A 213 -6.93 -22.66 16.53
N LEU A 214 -7.05 -22.37 15.24
CA LEU A 214 -7.95 -23.11 14.35
C LEU A 214 -7.52 -24.59 14.27
N ALA A 215 -8.47 -25.48 13.97
CA ALA A 215 -8.17 -26.90 13.82
C ALA A 215 -7.05 -27.11 12.78
N PRO A 216 -6.07 -27.98 13.05
CA PRO A 216 -4.88 -28.16 12.20
C PRO A 216 -5.15 -28.89 10.87
N ASP A 217 -6.40 -29.24 10.58
CA ASP A 217 -6.80 -30.00 9.39
C ASP A 217 -6.80 -29.16 8.10
N GLY A 218 -6.50 -27.87 8.18
CA GLY A 218 -6.45 -26.97 7.01
C GLY A 218 -7.82 -26.71 6.38
N THR A 219 -8.91 -27.11 7.03
CA THR A 219 -10.29 -26.85 6.60
C THR A 219 -10.88 -25.56 7.15
N GLY A 220 -10.05 -24.78 7.87
CA GLY A 220 -10.42 -23.49 8.42
C GLY A 220 -10.92 -22.50 7.35
N PRO A 221 -11.84 -21.59 7.69
CA PRO A 221 -12.34 -20.59 6.75
C PRO A 221 -11.21 -19.65 6.33
N PHE A 222 -11.18 -19.25 5.05
CA PHE A 222 -10.26 -18.23 4.57
C PHE A 222 -10.67 -16.87 5.14
N THR A 223 -9.87 -16.31 6.05
CA THR A 223 -10.21 -15.08 6.77
C THR A 223 -9.42 -13.88 6.25
N SER A 224 -9.77 -12.67 6.71
CA SER A 224 -8.99 -11.47 6.43
C SER A 224 -7.56 -11.55 6.99
N VAL A 225 -7.32 -12.31 8.06
CA VAL A 225 -5.96 -12.58 8.59
C VAL A 225 -5.19 -13.50 7.64
N THR A 226 -5.82 -14.57 7.14
CA THR A 226 -5.24 -15.46 6.13
C THR A 226 -4.87 -14.67 4.87
N ALA A 227 -5.76 -13.79 4.42
CA ALA A 227 -5.51 -12.91 3.27
C ALA A 227 -4.35 -11.94 3.52
N PHE A 228 -4.25 -11.37 4.73
CA PHE A 228 -3.14 -10.51 5.13
C PHE A 228 -1.80 -11.27 5.05
N ILE A 229 -1.74 -12.50 5.58
CA ILE A 229 -0.56 -13.38 5.51
C ILE A 229 -0.19 -13.74 4.05
N VAL A 230 -1.17 -14.03 3.20
CA VAL A 230 -0.89 -14.24 1.76
C VAL A 230 -0.22 -13.00 1.17
N ASN A 231 -0.71 -11.80 1.51
CA ASN A 231 -0.14 -10.56 1.02
C ASN A 231 1.29 -10.30 1.51
N THR A 232 1.62 -10.66 2.77
CA THR A 232 3.00 -10.55 3.29
C THR A 232 3.96 -11.41 2.48
N ARG A 233 3.56 -12.64 2.16
CA ARG A 233 4.33 -13.59 1.35
C ARG A 233 4.51 -13.09 -0.10
N VAL A 234 3.45 -12.54 -0.70
CA VAL A 234 3.48 -11.91 -2.04
C VAL A 234 4.55 -10.83 -2.12
N PHE A 235 4.55 -9.87 -1.17
CA PHE A 235 5.57 -8.82 -1.13
C PHE A 235 6.98 -9.37 -0.88
N LEU A 236 7.15 -10.25 0.11
CA LEU A 236 8.46 -10.78 0.48
C LEU A 236 9.11 -11.57 -0.66
N GLU A 237 8.33 -12.38 -1.37
CA GLU A 237 8.82 -13.20 -2.46
C GLU A 237 9.32 -12.34 -3.63
N ALA A 238 8.50 -11.41 -4.12
CA ALA A 238 8.88 -10.54 -5.25
C ALA A 238 10.10 -9.66 -4.94
N LEU A 239 10.20 -9.17 -3.70
CA LEU A 239 11.27 -8.28 -3.29
C LEU A 239 12.53 -9.01 -2.84
N ARG A 240 12.57 -10.35 -2.84
CA ARG A 240 13.69 -11.13 -2.32
C ARG A 240 15.03 -10.70 -2.91
N ASP A 241 15.15 -10.55 -4.23
CA ASP A 241 16.41 -10.09 -4.83
C ASP A 241 16.75 -8.65 -4.43
N SER A 242 15.74 -7.76 -4.41
CA SER A 242 15.90 -6.36 -4.01
C SER A 242 16.30 -6.16 -2.55
N LEU A 243 15.82 -7.01 -1.64
CA LEU A 243 16.09 -6.88 -0.20
C LEU A 243 17.47 -7.40 0.17
N PHE A 244 17.85 -8.55 -0.38
CA PHE A 244 19.06 -9.25 0.05
C PHE A 244 20.26 -9.05 -0.88
N ASN A 245 20.04 -8.61 -2.13
CA ASN A 245 21.11 -8.48 -3.13
C ASN A 245 21.33 -7.05 -3.68
N ALA A 246 20.38 -6.12 -3.57
CA ALA A 246 20.48 -4.80 -4.23
C ALA A 246 21.36 -3.75 -3.52
N GLY A 247 22.07 -4.10 -2.45
CA GLY A 247 22.89 -3.15 -1.68
C GLY A 247 24.12 -3.74 -1.01
N CYS A 248 24.63 -4.89 -1.47
CA CYS A 248 25.95 -5.35 -1.07
C CYS A 248 27.01 -4.67 -1.97
N ASP A 249 27.55 -3.54 -1.50
CA ASP A 249 28.80 -2.95 -2.01
C ASP A 249 30.03 -3.81 -1.68
N CYS A 250 29.82 -5.00 -1.12
CA CYS A 250 30.87 -5.92 -0.68
C CYS A 250 31.73 -6.50 -1.81
N GLY A 251 31.59 -6.06 -3.07
CA GLY A 251 32.51 -6.44 -4.14
C GLY A 251 32.63 -7.93 -4.42
N TYR A 252 31.75 -8.78 -3.88
CA TYR A 252 31.73 -10.21 -4.19
C TYR A 252 31.01 -10.45 -5.52
N GLY A 253 31.67 -10.05 -6.61
CA GLY A 253 31.89 -10.87 -7.80
C GLY A 253 30.72 -11.29 -8.69
N ARG A 254 29.47 -10.89 -8.42
CA ARG A 254 28.35 -11.38 -9.24
C ARG A 254 28.20 -10.60 -10.54
N THR A 255 28.32 -11.31 -11.65
CA THR A 255 28.19 -10.72 -12.99
C THR A 255 26.74 -10.33 -13.29
N ASN A 256 26.53 -9.46 -14.28
CA ASN A 256 25.19 -9.07 -14.68
C ASN A 256 24.38 -10.25 -15.23
N GLU A 257 25.05 -11.25 -15.82
CA GLU A 257 24.47 -12.51 -16.28
C GLU A 257 23.89 -13.31 -15.11
N GLU A 258 24.61 -13.42 -13.99
CA GLU A 258 24.11 -14.09 -12.80
C GLU A 258 22.92 -13.37 -12.17
N LYS A 259 22.94 -12.03 -12.16
CA LYS A 259 21.81 -11.21 -11.70
C LYS A 259 20.58 -11.44 -12.59
N LEU A 260 20.77 -11.41 -13.91
CA LEU A 260 19.73 -11.65 -14.89
C LEU A 260 19.10 -13.04 -14.74
N ALA A 261 19.93 -14.08 -14.58
CA ALA A 261 19.46 -15.45 -14.38
C ALA A 261 18.62 -15.60 -13.11
N ARG A 262 19.02 -14.97 -12.00
CA ARG A 262 18.25 -14.99 -10.75
C ARG A 262 16.92 -14.27 -10.87
N LEU A 263 16.87 -13.09 -11.50
CA LEU A 263 15.62 -12.34 -11.69
C LEU A 263 14.65 -13.12 -12.58
N LYS A 264 15.14 -13.76 -13.65
CA LYS A 264 14.31 -14.65 -14.49
C LYS A 264 13.78 -15.86 -13.72
N ALA A 265 14.62 -16.52 -12.92
CA ALA A 265 14.19 -17.65 -12.08
C ALA A 265 13.18 -17.19 -11.01
N LEU A 266 13.39 -16.01 -10.42
CA LEU A 266 12.45 -15.41 -9.47
C LEU A 266 11.11 -15.15 -10.13
N PHE A 267 11.09 -14.52 -11.31
CA PHE A 267 9.87 -14.25 -12.07
C PHE A 267 9.08 -15.53 -12.34
N GLN A 268 9.74 -16.59 -12.84
CA GLN A 268 9.07 -17.86 -13.13
C GLN A 268 8.45 -18.52 -11.90
N ARG A 269 9.15 -18.49 -10.75
CA ARG A 269 8.58 -18.98 -9.47
C ARG A 269 7.44 -18.10 -8.99
N TYR A 270 7.59 -16.79 -9.09
CA TYR A 270 6.64 -15.82 -8.55
C TYR A 270 5.32 -15.79 -9.34
N LYS A 271 5.38 -15.96 -10.66
CA LYS A 271 4.22 -15.99 -11.57
C LYS A 271 3.10 -16.93 -11.10
N TYR A 272 3.46 -18.10 -10.58
CA TYR A 272 2.51 -19.15 -10.16
C TYR A 272 2.35 -19.25 -8.63
N SER A 273 2.83 -18.26 -7.88
CA SER A 273 2.81 -18.29 -6.41
C SER A 273 1.40 -18.24 -5.79
N LEU A 274 0.39 -17.85 -6.56
CA LEU A 274 -1.01 -17.77 -6.11
C LEU A 274 -1.87 -18.98 -6.54
N ASP A 275 -1.30 -19.96 -7.26
CA ASP A 275 -2.06 -21.12 -7.78
C ASP A 275 -2.64 -22.00 -6.66
N ALA A 276 -2.02 -21.97 -5.47
CA ALA A 276 -2.46 -22.71 -4.29
C ALA A 276 -3.62 -22.04 -3.53
N LEU A 277 -4.08 -20.85 -3.96
CA LEU A 277 -5.20 -20.19 -3.31
C LEU A 277 -6.51 -20.97 -3.50
N PRO A 278 -7.43 -20.94 -2.50
CA PRO A 278 -8.77 -21.50 -2.66
C PRO A 278 -9.50 -20.92 -3.88
N SER A 279 -10.39 -21.70 -4.48
CA SER A 279 -11.10 -21.33 -5.72
C SER A 279 -11.78 -19.95 -5.66
N HIS A 280 -12.42 -19.59 -4.54
CA HIS A 280 -13.05 -18.27 -4.36
C HIS A 280 -12.06 -17.10 -4.25
N MET A 281 -10.79 -17.38 -3.90
CA MET A 281 -9.72 -16.39 -3.86
C MET A 281 -8.91 -16.34 -5.16
N THR A 282 -9.22 -17.17 -6.15
CA THR A 282 -8.58 -17.07 -7.48
C THR A 282 -9.02 -15.82 -8.22
N GLN A 283 -8.28 -15.45 -9.26
CA GLN A 283 -8.54 -14.24 -10.03
C GLN A 283 -9.94 -14.23 -10.68
N TRP A 284 -10.41 -15.40 -11.10
CA TRP A 284 -11.73 -15.69 -11.67
C TRP A 284 -12.66 -16.39 -10.67
N GLY A 285 -12.33 -16.35 -9.38
CA GLY A 285 -13.11 -16.99 -8.33
C GLY A 285 -14.55 -16.46 -8.32
N PRO A 286 -15.57 -17.33 -8.28
CA PRO A 286 -16.95 -16.89 -8.23
C PRO A 286 -17.24 -16.26 -6.87
N SER A 287 -17.76 -15.03 -6.86
CA SER A 287 -18.25 -14.36 -5.64
C SER A 287 -19.39 -15.14 -4.94
N SER A 288 -20.01 -16.12 -5.63
CA SER A 288 -21.19 -16.86 -5.20
C SER A 288 -20.95 -17.95 -4.15
N ILE A 289 -19.70 -18.31 -3.80
CA ILE A 289 -19.48 -19.32 -2.74
C ILE A 289 -20.05 -18.82 -1.40
N TYR A 290 -19.98 -17.51 -1.16
CA TYR A 290 -20.60 -16.88 0.01
C TYR A 290 -22.13 -16.70 -0.10
N ASP A 291 -22.76 -16.90 -1.26
CA ASP A 291 -24.21 -16.77 -1.48
C ASP A 291 -25.02 -18.01 -1.10
N SER A 292 -24.35 -19.12 -0.82
CA SER A 292 -25.02 -20.40 -0.49
C SER A 292 -25.49 -20.51 0.97
N GLY A 293 -25.18 -19.52 1.82
CA GLY A 293 -25.60 -19.45 3.22
C GLY A 293 -26.62 -18.33 3.51
N PRO A 294 -27.30 -18.35 4.67
CA PRO A 294 -28.22 -17.28 5.06
C PRO A 294 -27.49 -15.93 5.09
N SER A 295 -28.13 -14.90 4.54
CA SER A 295 -27.64 -13.52 4.53
C SER A 295 -27.68 -12.92 5.95
N THR A 296 -26.68 -13.25 6.76
CA THR A 296 -26.46 -12.64 8.07
C THR A 296 -25.48 -11.45 7.95
N PRO A 297 -25.55 -10.44 8.84
CA PRO A 297 -24.59 -9.33 8.83
C PRO A 297 -23.12 -9.78 8.94
N ALA A 298 -22.84 -10.87 9.66
CA ALA A 298 -21.49 -11.42 9.77
C ALA A 298 -21.00 -12.03 8.44
N ASN A 299 -21.89 -12.71 7.71
CA ASN A 299 -21.58 -13.29 6.41
C ASN A 299 -21.38 -12.21 5.33
N SER A 300 -22.15 -11.11 5.38
CA SER A 300 -21.97 -10.00 4.45
C SER A 300 -20.65 -9.27 4.67
N ILE A 301 -20.25 -9.02 5.92
CA ILE A 301 -18.95 -8.42 6.23
C ILE A 301 -17.83 -9.33 5.73
N SER A 302 -17.86 -10.62 6.08
CA SER A 302 -16.80 -11.57 5.67
C SER A 302 -16.64 -11.64 4.15
N ARG A 303 -17.74 -11.61 3.41
CA ARG A 303 -17.74 -11.55 1.94
C ARG A 303 -17.12 -10.27 1.41
N ALA A 304 -17.50 -9.12 1.96
CA ALA A 304 -16.94 -7.83 1.56
C ALA A 304 -15.42 -7.77 1.80
N GLN A 305 -14.98 -8.26 2.96
CA GLN A 305 -13.56 -8.36 3.31
C GLN A 305 -12.80 -9.31 2.36
N ALA A 306 -13.40 -10.45 2.00
CA ALA A 306 -12.80 -11.40 1.06
C ALA A 306 -12.63 -10.79 -0.34
N GLU A 307 -13.65 -10.11 -0.88
CA GLU A 307 -13.55 -9.46 -2.20
C GLU A 307 -12.51 -8.33 -2.21
N THR A 308 -12.48 -7.50 -1.17
CA THR A 308 -11.49 -6.41 -1.04
C THR A 308 -10.06 -6.95 -0.96
N THR A 309 -9.83 -8.01 -0.18
CA THR A 309 -8.49 -8.61 -0.04
C THR A 309 -8.09 -9.41 -1.28
N ARG A 310 -9.03 -10.09 -1.95
CA ARG A 310 -8.81 -10.76 -3.24
C ARG A 310 -8.30 -9.77 -4.28
N ALA A 311 -8.97 -8.64 -4.42
CA ALA A 311 -8.51 -7.57 -5.31
C ALA A 311 -7.10 -7.08 -4.93
N ASN A 312 -6.86 -6.82 -3.64
CA ASN A 312 -5.55 -6.36 -3.17
C ASN A 312 -4.43 -7.34 -3.52
N ILE A 313 -4.63 -8.64 -3.26
CA ILE A 313 -3.63 -9.70 -3.47
C ILE A 313 -3.29 -9.79 -4.97
N HIS A 314 -4.29 -9.95 -5.84
CA HIS A 314 -4.06 -10.14 -7.28
C HIS A 314 -3.43 -8.91 -7.93
N ILE A 315 -3.91 -7.71 -7.60
CA ILE A 315 -3.37 -6.47 -8.16
C ILE A 315 -1.92 -6.26 -7.69
N THR A 316 -1.63 -6.54 -6.42
CA THR A 316 -0.27 -6.47 -5.87
C THR A 316 0.65 -7.50 -6.54
N HIS A 317 0.16 -8.72 -6.73
CA HIS A 317 0.91 -9.79 -7.39
C HIS A 317 1.30 -9.43 -8.82
N LEU A 318 0.35 -8.96 -9.62
CA LEU A 318 0.57 -8.52 -11.01
C LEU A 318 1.49 -7.29 -11.10
N TRP A 319 1.31 -6.31 -10.20
CA TRP A 319 2.19 -5.14 -10.16
C TRP A 319 3.64 -5.52 -9.83
N LEU A 320 3.84 -6.42 -8.88
CA LEU A 320 5.18 -6.89 -8.52
C LEU A 320 5.80 -7.80 -9.59
N GLN A 321 4.99 -8.54 -10.36
CA GLN A 321 5.47 -9.24 -11.56
C GLN A 321 6.05 -8.24 -12.56
N SER A 322 5.32 -7.15 -12.84
CA SER A 322 5.82 -6.07 -13.70
C SER A 322 7.13 -5.47 -13.16
N PHE A 323 7.22 -5.23 -11.85
CA PHE A 323 8.45 -4.73 -11.22
C PHE A 323 9.64 -5.66 -11.44
N VAL A 324 9.50 -6.99 -11.27
CA VAL A 324 10.60 -7.94 -11.50
C VAL A 324 11.03 -7.95 -12.97
N LEU A 325 10.09 -7.80 -13.92
CA LEU A 325 10.41 -7.63 -15.33
C LEU A 325 11.16 -6.31 -15.59
N ASP A 326 10.75 -5.21 -14.96
CA ASP A 326 11.44 -3.92 -15.08
C ASP A 326 12.88 -3.98 -14.53
N GLN A 327 13.12 -4.74 -13.46
CA GLN A 327 14.47 -5.00 -12.96
C GLN A 327 15.31 -5.83 -13.95
N THR A 328 14.69 -6.82 -14.58
CA THR A 328 15.32 -7.66 -15.61
C THR A 328 15.77 -6.79 -16.79
N ASP A 329 14.88 -5.95 -17.29
CA ASP A 329 15.14 -5.04 -18.40
C ASP A 329 16.24 -4.02 -18.04
N GLY A 330 16.23 -3.50 -16.80
CA GLY A 330 17.28 -2.60 -16.31
C GLY A 330 18.69 -3.23 -16.29
N ILE A 331 18.80 -4.53 -15.98
CA ILE A 331 20.08 -5.24 -16.08
C ILE A 331 20.50 -5.44 -17.54
N VAL A 332 19.57 -5.81 -18.43
CA VAL A 332 19.86 -5.96 -19.87
C VAL A 332 20.37 -4.65 -20.46
N GLN A 333 19.71 -3.52 -20.14
CA GLN A 333 20.13 -2.19 -20.58
C GLN A 333 21.50 -1.80 -20.00
N ALA A 334 21.80 -2.16 -18.75
CA ALA A 334 23.11 -1.90 -18.16
C ALA A 334 24.24 -2.73 -18.81
N MET A 335 23.94 -3.96 -19.25
CA MET A 335 24.88 -4.81 -19.98
C MET A 335 25.19 -4.26 -21.39
N ASP A 336 24.15 -3.78 -22.08
CA ASP A 336 24.27 -3.12 -23.39
C ASP A 336 25.12 -1.84 -23.29
N ALA A 337 24.81 -0.97 -22.32
CA ALA A 337 25.54 0.27 -22.08
C ALA A 337 27.02 0.06 -21.68
N ALA A 338 27.36 -1.07 -21.06
CA ALA A 338 28.73 -1.40 -20.68
C ALA A 338 29.61 -1.87 -21.86
N GLY A 339 29.08 -1.90 -23.09
CA GLY A 339 29.81 -2.34 -24.28
C GLY A 339 30.08 -3.85 -24.33
N GLY A 340 29.35 -4.63 -23.53
CA GLY A 340 29.52 -6.08 -23.39
C GLY A 340 28.64 -6.93 -24.30
N GLY A 341 27.75 -6.34 -25.12
CA GLY A 341 26.73 -7.08 -25.86
C GLY A 341 26.50 -6.60 -27.30
N ASP A 342 26.08 -7.53 -28.14
CA ASP A 342 25.46 -7.31 -29.46
C ASP A 342 24.12 -6.58 -29.26
N GLU A 343 23.94 -5.40 -29.86
CA GLU A 343 22.70 -4.59 -29.79
C GLU A 343 21.46 -5.43 -30.16
N ALA A 344 21.62 -6.39 -31.08
CA ALA A 344 20.56 -7.33 -31.46
C ALA A 344 20.18 -8.28 -30.32
N TRP A 345 21.13 -8.69 -29.48
CA TRP A 345 20.86 -9.54 -28.30
C TRP A 345 20.03 -8.78 -27.27
N ALA A 346 20.39 -7.54 -26.94
CA ALA A 346 19.66 -6.73 -25.95
C ALA A 346 18.22 -6.47 -26.42
N ALA A 347 18.04 -6.09 -27.69
CA ALA A 347 16.72 -5.92 -28.30
C ALA A 347 15.89 -7.22 -28.25
N HIS A 348 16.50 -8.38 -28.51
CA HIS A 348 15.82 -9.67 -28.44
C HIS A 348 15.44 -10.05 -27.00
N GLN A 349 16.30 -9.78 -26.01
CA GLN A 349 15.99 -10.02 -24.61
C GLN A 349 14.81 -9.17 -24.14
N LEU A 350 14.79 -7.88 -24.47
CA LEU A 350 13.67 -6.98 -24.15
C LEU A 350 12.37 -7.41 -24.86
N ALA A 351 12.46 -7.84 -26.11
CA ALA A 351 11.32 -8.39 -26.85
C ALA A 351 10.77 -9.68 -26.20
N SER A 352 11.63 -10.53 -25.61
CA SER A 352 11.23 -11.81 -25.04
C SER A 352 10.34 -11.71 -23.78
N SER A 353 10.45 -10.61 -23.02
CA SER A 353 9.63 -10.37 -21.82
C SER A 353 8.25 -9.80 -22.15
N TRP A 354 8.02 -9.40 -23.40
CA TRP A 354 6.82 -8.67 -23.79
C TRP A 354 5.52 -9.47 -23.70
N ALA A 355 5.56 -10.76 -24.07
CA ALA A 355 4.38 -11.62 -23.95
C ALA A 355 3.87 -11.69 -22.50
N GLU A 356 4.79 -11.72 -21.53
CA GLU A 356 4.46 -11.69 -20.11
C GLU A 356 3.87 -10.34 -19.69
N ARG A 357 4.37 -9.22 -20.23
CA ARG A 357 3.81 -7.89 -19.98
C ARG A 357 2.38 -7.75 -20.49
N GLU A 358 2.10 -8.22 -21.70
CA GLU A 358 0.74 -8.23 -22.25
C GLU A 358 -0.19 -9.10 -21.39
N ASP A 359 0.29 -10.25 -20.92
CA ASP A 359 -0.51 -11.15 -20.09
C ASP A 359 -0.83 -10.54 -18.72
N ILE A 360 0.15 -9.90 -18.07
CA ILE A 360 -0.04 -9.14 -16.83
C ILE A 360 -1.10 -8.05 -17.03
N CYS A 361 -1.08 -7.35 -18.16
CA CYS A 361 -2.04 -6.29 -18.44
C CYS A 361 -3.46 -6.82 -18.63
N ARG A 362 -3.60 -7.90 -19.40
CA ARG A 362 -4.86 -8.61 -19.60
C ARG A 362 -5.44 -9.10 -18.27
N GLN A 363 -4.61 -9.70 -17.43
CA GLN A 363 -4.99 -10.18 -16.10
C GLN A 363 -5.40 -9.02 -15.18
N LEU A 364 -4.64 -7.92 -15.17
CA LEU A 364 -4.95 -6.77 -14.32
C LEU A 364 -6.28 -6.13 -14.71
N LEU A 365 -6.52 -5.90 -16.00
CA LEU A 365 -7.81 -5.39 -16.49
C LEU A 365 -8.97 -6.34 -16.16
N HIS A 366 -8.75 -7.66 -16.22
CA HIS A 366 -9.76 -8.62 -15.81
C HIS A 366 -10.18 -8.41 -14.34
N VAL A 367 -9.22 -8.25 -13.41
CA VAL A 367 -9.55 -7.98 -12.00
C VAL A 367 -10.28 -6.64 -11.85
N LEU A 368 -9.77 -5.59 -12.50
CA LEU A 368 -10.32 -4.24 -12.39
C LEU A 368 -11.75 -4.12 -12.94
N HIS A 369 -12.12 -4.93 -13.93
CA HIS A 369 -13.47 -4.91 -14.50
C HIS A 369 -14.45 -5.89 -13.84
N ASN A 370 -13.97 -6.93 -13.16
CA ASN A 370 -14.83 -7.96 -12.55
C ASN A 370 -15.03 -7.78 -11.05
N VAL A 371 -14.18 -7.01 -10.36
CA VAL A 371 -14.40 -6.65 -8.96
C VAL A 371 -15.22 -5.36 -8.90
N ASP A 372 -16.29 -5.35 -8.12
CA ASP A 372 -17.10 -4.15 -7.88
C ASP A 372 -16.25 -3.00 -7.30
N GLY A 373 -16.50 -1.78 -7.77
CA GLY A 373 -15.84 -0.57 -7.29
C GLY A 373 -15.88 -0.41 -5.76
N VAL A 374 -16.93 -0.90 -5.10
CA VAL A 374 -17.05 -0.87 -3.63
C VAL A 374 -15.96 -1.70 -2.92
N HIS A 375 -15.47 -2.76 -3.57
CA HIS A 375 -14.41 -3.63 -3.04
C HIS A 375 -13.02 -3.23 -3.53
N LEU A 376 -12.93 -2.50 -4.65
CA LEU A 376 -11.68 -1.89 -5.13
C LEU A 376 -11.30 -0.66 -4.30
N GLU A 377 -12.29 0.17 -3.95
CA GLU A 377 -12.10 1.46 -3.26
C GLU A 377 -11.22 1.37 -1.99
N PRO A 378 -11.37 0.38 -1.10
CA PRO A 378 -10.56 0.31 0.12
C PRO A 378 -9.05 0.19 -0.12
N ASN A 379 -8.62 -0.20 -1.32
CA ASN A 379 -7.21 -0.22 -1.70
C ASN A 379 -6.60 1.18 -1.86
N GLY A 380 -7.44 2.22 -1.91
CA GLY A 380 -7.06 3.62 -1.89
C GLY A 380 -6.10 4.01 -3.01
N ASN A 381 -5.27 5.02 -2.74
CA ASN A 381 -4.28 5.52 -3.69
C ASN A 381 -3.24 4.46 -4.07
N SER A 382 -2.98 3.47 -3.20
CA SER A 382 -2.04 2.39 -3.51
C SER A 382 -2.42 1.63 -4.78
N LEU A 383 -3.71 1.40 -5.02
CA LEU A 383 -4.25 0.79 -6.25
C LEU A 383 -3.87 1.61 -7.47
N THR A 384 -4.12 2.92 -7.43
CA THR A 384 -3.83 3.84 -8.53
C THR A 384 -2.33 3.81 -8.90
N TYR A 385 -1.43 3.76 -7.91
CA TYR A 385 0.01 3.63 -8.18
C TYR A 385 0.40 2.29 -8.79
N LYS A 386 -0.23 1.19 -8.35
CA LYS A 386 0.03 -0.15 -8.91
C LYS A 386 -0.39 -0.23 -10.38
N ILE A 387 -1.57 0.29 -10.71
CA ILE A 387 -2.07 0.37 -12.09
C ILE A 387 -1.14 1.22 -12.95
N ARG A 388 -0.75 2.41 -12.46
CA ARG A 388 0.20 3.29 -13.17
C ARG A 388 1.54 2.57 -13.40
N GLY A 389 2.08 1.88 -12.40
CA GLY A 389 3.32 1.11 -12.52
C GLY A 389 3.27 0.08 -13.66
N VAL A 390 2.20 -0.72 -13.73
CA VAL A 390 2.01 -1.70 -14.81
C VAL A 390 1.86 -1.00 -16.17
N ALA A 391 1.04 0.06 -16.24
CA ALA A 391 0.80 0.79 -17.49
C ALA A 391 2.05 1.49 -18.03
N THR A 392 2.88 2.08 -17.16
CA THR A 392 4.15 2.72 -17.54
C THR A 392 5.10 1.73 -18.19
N SER A 393 5.08 0.47 -17.77
CA SER A 393 5.94 -0.56 -18.33
C SER A 393 5.68 -0.85 -19.82
N LEU A 394 4.48 -0.53 -20.31
CA LEU A 394 4.11 -0.66 -21.73
C LEU A 394 4.65 0.46 -22.62
N LEU A 395 5.07 1.60 -22.03
CA LEU A 395 5.56 2.74 -22.80
C LEU A 395 6.91 2.45 -23.47
N ASN A 396 7.64 1.45 -22.97
CA ASN A 396 8.93 1.02 -23.51
C ASN A 396 8.79 -0.15 -24.50
N CYS A 397 7.70 -0.21 -25.27
CA CYS A 397 7.46 -1.28 -26.24
C CYS A 397 8.61 -1.40 -27.25
N PRO A 398 9.30 -2.57 -27.34
CA PRO A 398 10.40 -2.78 -28.28
C PRO A 398 9.95 -2.62 -29.74
N SER A 399 10.71 -1.85 -30.52
CA SER A 399 10.43 -1.64 -31.96
C SER A 399 10.50 -2.92 -32.79
N LEU A 400 11.29 -3.91 -32.34
CA LEU A 400 11.48 -5.21 -32.99
C LEU A 400 10.18 -6.04 -33.10
N LEU A 401 9.19 -5.79 -32.24
CA LEU A 401 7.94 -6.57 -32.17
C LEU A 401 6.91 -6.20 -33.24
N GLY A 402 7.16 -5.13 -34.00
CA GLY A 402 6.31 -4.69 -35.10
C GLY A 402 5.06 -3.92 -34.66
N GLU A 403 4.35 -3.36 -35.65
CA GLU A 403 3.30 -2.36 -35.43
C GLU A 403 2.07 -2.91 -34.67
N SER A 404 1.68 -4.16 -34.93
CA SER A 404 0.49 -4.76 -34.30
C SER A 404 0.62 -4.87 -32.78
N VAL A 405 1.82 -5.13 -32.28
CA VAL A 405 2.13 -5.23 -30.85
C VAL A 405 2.05 -3.85 -30.20
N SER A 406 2.65 -2.84 -30.83
CA SER A 406 2.56 -1.44 -30.39
C SER A 406 1.11 -0.94 -30.35
N GLN A 407 0.27 -1.31 -31.32
CA GLN A 407 -1.15 -0.98 -31.33
C GLN A 407 -1.90 -1.62 -30.14
N ARG A 408 -1.61 -2.88 -29.80
CA ARG A 408 -2.18 -3.54 -28.61
C ARG A 408 -1.70 -2.87 -27.32
N ALA A 409 -0.42 -2.54 -27.21
CA ALA A 409 0.16 -1.80 -26.08
C ALA A 409 -0.58 -0.47 -25.85
N ALA A 410 -0.77 0.31 -26.92
CA ALA A 410 -1.54 1.56 -26.89
C ALA A 410 -3.00 1.32 -26.47
N GLY A 411 -3.61 0.21 -26.90
CA GLY A 411 -4.93 -0.23 -26.46
C GLY A 411 -5.00 -0.44 -24.94
N TYR A 412 -4.06 -1.18 -24.36
CA TYR A 412 -4.00 -1.40 -22.91
C TYR A 412 -3.77 -0.10 -22.13
N VAL A 413 -2.83 0.75 -22.58
CA VAL A 413 -2.58 2.06 -21.95
C VAL A 413 -3.84 2.92 -21.94
N ARG A 414 -4.62 2.91 -23.03
CA ARG A 414 -5.89 3.63 -23.10
C ARG A 414 -6.92 3.09 -22.12
N GLU A 415 -7.07 1.77 -22.00
CA GLU A 415 -8.00 1.18 -21.03
C GLU A 415 -7.58 1.47 -19.59
N PHE A 416 -6.28 1.35 -19.26
CA PHE A 416 -5.78 1.76 -17.94
C PHE A 416 -6.04 3.23 -17.64
N THR A 417 -5.89 4.11 -18.64
CA THR A 417 -6.18 5.54 -18.48
C THR A 417 -7.66 5.76 -18.15
N LYS A 418 -8.59 5.02 -18.76
CA LYS A 418 -10.02 5.09 -18.43
C LYS A 418 -10.29 4.62 -17.00
N VAL A 419 -9.71 3.48 -16.59
CA VAL A 419 -9.85 2.98 -15.22
C VAL A 419 -9.28 3.97 -14.21
N LEU A 420 -8.10 4.52 -14.47
CA LEU A 420 -7.48 5.54 -13.64
C LEU A 420 -8.34 6.80 -13.55
N ALA A 421 -8.94 7.26 -14.64
CA ALA A 421 -9.85 8.40 -14.64
C ALA A 421 -11.11 8.15 -13.79
N PHE A 422 -11.61 6.91 -13.77
CA PHE A 422 -12.72 6.53 -12.90
C PHE A 422 -12.32 6.48 -11.41
N LEU A 423 -11.11 6.00 -11.12
CA LEU A 423 -10.57 5.91 -9.75
C LEU A 423 -10.06 7.26 -9.21
N ASP A 424 -9.78 8.23 -10.08
CA ASP A 424 -9.22 9.54 -9.71
C ASP A 424 -10.29 10.47 -9.15
N LEU A 425 -10.59 10.26 -7.86
CA LEU A 425 -11.42 11.13 -7.02
C LEU A 425 -10.54 12.01 -6.10
N SER A 426 -9.37 12.42 -6.62
CA SER A 426 -8.41 13.24 -5.88
C SER A 426 -8.86 14.70 -5.87
N GLU A 427 -9.07 15.27 -4.69
CA GLU A 427 -9.41 16.70 -4.53
C GLU A 427 -8.20 17.61 -4.76
N VAL A 428 -6.98 17.06 -4.64
CA VAL A 428 -5.71 17.76 -4.71
C VAL A 428 -4.84 17.07 -5.73
N MET A 429 -4.09 17.86 -6.50
CA MET A 429 -3.07 17.34 -7.41
C MET A 429 -2.09 16.44 -6.64
N ASN A 430 -1.84 15.25 -7.18
CA ASN A 430 -0.85 14.38 -6.60
C ASN A 430 0.55 15.00 -6.75
N THR A 431 1.20 15.23 -5.62
CA THR A 431 2.53 15.85 -5.56
C THR A 431 3.64 14.85 -5.21
N ASP A 432 3.36 13.55 -5.36
CA ASP A 432 4.39 12.52 -5.17
C ASP A 432 5.58 12.76 -6.10
N GLY A 433 6.79 12.69 -5.56
CA GLY A 433 8.02 13.00 -6.29
C GLY A 433 8.29 14.49 -6.58
N VAL A 434 7.41 15.41 -6.19
CA VAL A 434 7.62 16.87 -6.32
C VAL A 434 7.99 17.48 -4.97
N ASP A 435 8.94 18.42 -4.99
CA ASP A 435 9.34 19.18 -3.80
C ASP A 435 8.29 20.25 -3.51
N THR A 436 7.36 19.95 -2.58
CA THR A 436 6.26 20.85 -2.20
C THR A 436 6.52 21.69 -0.96
N TRP A 437 7.67 21.51 -0.29
CA TRP A 437 8.06 22.35 0.84
C TRP A 437 8.87 23.55 0.35
N ILE A 438 8.78 24.64 1.11
CA ILE A 438 9.50 25.88 0.85
C ILE A 438 10.60 26.02 1.90
N ASP A 439 11.85 25.97 1.46
CA ASP A 439 13.01 26.37 2.26
C ASP A 439 13.05 27.90 2.32
N LYS A 440 12.71 28.46 3.48
CA LYS A 440 12.59 29.92 3.67
C LYS A 440 13.94 30.63 3.66
N ASP A 441 15.04 29.94 3.92
CA ASP A 441 16.38 30.51 4.01
C ASP A 441 17.17 30.38 2.70
N ARG A 442 16.65 29.62 1.74
CA ARG A 442 17.22 29.50 0.39
C ARG A 442 16.98 30.79 -0.40
N LYS A 443 17.99 31.65 -0.47
CA LYS A 443 17.98 32.82 -1.35
C LYS A 443 17.87 32.37 -2.82
N LEU A 444 16.90 32.93 -3.55
CA LEU A 444 16.74 32.79 -5.00
C LEU A 444 17.96 33.42 -5.72
N GLY A 445 19.11 32.74 -5.71
CA GLY A 445 20.37 33.23 -6.27
C GLY A 445 21.06 32.27 -7.25
N ASP A 446 20.81 30.96 -7.14
CA ASP A 446 21.50 29.96 -7.96
C ASP A 446 20.51 29.26 -8.89
N GLY A 447 20.09 29.93 -9.97
CA GLY A 447 19.65 29.37 -11.28
C GLY A 447 18.76 28.11 -11.35
N ARG A 448 18.27 27.57 -10.24
CA ARG A 448 17.40 26.42 -10.14
C ARG A 448 15.98 26.96 -10.03
N PRO A 449 15.06 26.54 -10.91
CA PRO A 449 13.69 26.99 -10.83
C PRO A 449 13.12 26.63 -9.46
N SER A 450 12.74 27.65 -8.70
CA SER A 450 11.86 27.50 -7.54
C SER A 450 10.49 27.09 -8.04
N ALA A 451 9.91 26.04 -7.43
CA ALA A 451 8.58 25.53 -7.77
C ALA A 451 7.47 26.60 -7.64
N ALA A 452 7.74 27.72 -6.96
CA ALA A 452 6.81 28.85 -6.85
C ALA A 452 6.67 29.69 -8.14
N GLY A 453 7.53 29.50 -9.16
CA GLY A 453 7.50 30.27 -10.40
C GLY A 453 6.60 29.72 -11.50
N ALA A 454 6.09 28.49 -11.38
CA ALA A 454 5.30 27.85 -12.44
C ALA A 454 3.79 28.20 -12.36
N ASP A 455 3.28 28.55 -11.17
CA ASP A 455 1.84 28.79 -10.96
C ASP A 455 1.38 30.20 -11.38
N ALA A 456 2.29 31.17 -11.53
CA ALA A 456 1.93 32.53 -11.96
C ALA A 456 1.87 32.68 -13.49
N ALA A 457 2.54 31.81 -14.26
CA ALA A 457 2.60 31.92 -15.71
C ALA A 457 1.47 31.17 -16.44
N SER A 458 0.88 30.14 -15.83
CA SER A 458 -0.24 29.38 -16.43
C SER A 458 -1.60 30.07 -16.29
N ALA A 459 -1.75 30.99 -15.31
CA ALA A 459 -2.96 31.79 -15.13
C ALA A 459 -3.04 33.01 -16.06
N ALA A 460 -1.93 33.44 -16.66
CA ALA A 460 -1.86 34.66 -17.48
C ALA A 460 -2.04 34.41 -19.00
N SER A 461 -2.02 33.15 -19.46
CA SER A 461 -2.09 32.82 -20.90
C SER A 461 -3.49 32.48 -21.43
N PHE A 462 -4.56 32.60 -20.63
CA PHE A 462 -5.94 32.29 -21.04
C PHE A 462 -6.87 33.50 -21.17
N SER A 463 -6.35 34.73 -21.13
CA SER A 463 -7.16 35.96 -21.27
C SER A 463 -6.63 36.88 -22.37
N ALA A 464 -6.56 36.40 -23.61
CA ALA A 464 -6.53 37.26 -24.79
C ALA A 464 -6.83 36.47 -26.07
N THR A 465 -8.10 36.40 -26.47
CA THR A 465 -8.48 36.53 -27.88
C THR A 465 -9.96 36.90 -27.97
N SER A 466 -10.18 38.12 -28.44
CA SER A 466 -11.43 38.77 -28.81
C SER A 466 -12.18 38.04 -29.93
N VAL A 467 -13.50 37.99 -29.79
CA VAL A 467 -14.48 37.73 -30.84
C VAL A 467 -14.69 39.04 -31.64
N PRO A 468 -14.86 39.01 -32.97
CA PRO A 468 -15.45 40.13 -33.70
C PRO A 468 -16.97 40.22 -33.50
#